data_AF-A0A2N2MNR9-F1
#
_entry.id   AF-A0A2N2MNR9-F1
#
_cell.length_a   1.000
_cell.length_b   1.000
_cell.length_c   1.000
_cell.angle_alpha   90.00
_cell.angle_beta   90.00
_cell.angle_gamma   90.00
#
_symmetry.space_group_name_H-M   'P 1'
#
loop_
_entity.id
_entity.type
_entity.pdbx_description
1 polymer ?
#
loop_
_entity_poly.entity_id
_entity_poly.type
_entity_poly.pdbx_seq_one_letter_code
_entity_poly.pdbx_strand_id
1 'polypeptide(L)'
;MSHLKKRTIVILSLLLIIVCGCNFPFPKPRDYASEIPFPTDHPFQTPTSESQVPSISYINLIQTPITVIDGNFQYYAQSGDTLTSVAKHFGVEPNQIISDTPIMLIKMINPGQLLQIPNILGVTYLSQKLLPDSEVIFSASAEDFNIQDYILVSGGYLANFQQQVGEELLSGAEIVQRVAENTSVNPRLLLAVIEYRSHWVTSLPQTIDSTYPLGFHYSEYPGFFLECSLAAKLINKGYYGWREGQFTSLAFFNGSEIRIPPESNAGSVALQYFFAQIYPQGAWEANLYGPDNFIMLYQQLFGDYWQRAEGVEPIFAGGLEAPTLELPFSPGEEWALTGGLHVDWNSGTPSGALDFAPLTGEPRCSTSRAWVLSAASGVVVRSSENIVVIALEDEQMMKTGWQLFYMHIAKQDSIAQGTRVKLDDPIGHPSCEGGLATGTHVHFARKYKGEWIGAGDPLPLVLSGWTALPGEKQFQTSLVKGAQIITASQDGGINSRIFR
;
A
#
# COMPACT_ATOMS: atom_id res chain seq x y z
N MET A 1 -15.02 -22.49 51.32
CA MET A 1 -15.91 -21.63 50.49
C MET A 1 -15.21 -20.39 49.89
N SER A 2 -14.15 -19.83 50.49
CA SER A 2 -13.51 -18.59 49.99
C SER A 2 -12.82 -18.71 48.62
N HIS A 3 -12.05 -19.78 48.37
CA HIS A 3 -11.27 -19.94 47.13
C HIS A 3 -12.13 -20.01 45.86
N LEU A 4 -13.32 -20.61 45.93
CA LEU A 4 -14.21 -20.72 44.77
C LEU A 4 -14.69 -19.33 44.32
N LYS A 5 -15.11 -18.47 45.28
CA LYS A 5 -15.47 -17.08 44.98
C LYS A 5 -14.32 -16.29 44.35
N LYS A 6 -13.07 -16.48 44.80
CA LYS A 6 -11.91 -15.82 44.16
C LYS A 6 -11.71 -16.26 42.70
N ARG A 7 -11.84 -17.55 42.38
CA ARG A 7 -11.79 -18.03 40.99
C ARG A 7 -12.91 -17.47 40.13
N THR A 8 -14.16 -17.47 40.62
CA THR A 8 -15.31 -16.91 39.87
C THR A 8 -15.15 -15.41 39.61
N ILE A 9 -14.63 -14.64 40.58
CA ILE A 9 -14.37 -13.21 40.40
C ILE A 9 -13.29 -12.98 39.33
N VAL A 10 -12.17 -13.69 39.38
CA VAL A 10 -11.10 -13.57 38.36
C VAL A 10 -11.60 -13.94 36.96
N ILE A 11 -12.40 -15.00 36.83
CA ILE A 11 -12.99 -15.40 35.54
C ILE A 11 -13.97 -14.33 35.02
N LEU A 12 -14.81 -13.74 35.89
CA LEU A 12 -15.66 -12.60 35.50
C LEU A 12 -14.82 -11.38 35.10
N SER A 13 -13.71 -11.09 35.79
CA SER A 13 -12.82 -9.99 35.43
C SER A 13 -12.17 -10.18 34.06
N LEU A 14 -11.71 -11.39 33.71
CA LEU A 14 -11.20 -11.65 32.35
C LEU A 14 -12.32 -11.55 31.29
N LEU A 15 -13.50 -12.12 31.52
CA LEU A 15 -14.63 -11.97 30.58
C LEU A 15 -15.02 -10.50 30.38
N LEU A 16 -15.02 -9.69 31.44
CA LEU A 16 -15.36 -8.27 31.34
C LEU A 16 -14.30 -7.48 30.57
N ILE A 17 -13.02 -7.84 30.69
CA ILE A 17 -11.94 -7.24 29.87
C ILE A 17 -12.09 -7.61 28.39
N ILE A 18 -12.48 -8.85 28.08
CA ILE A 18 -12.75 -9.29 26.70
C ILE A 18 -13.95 -8.54 26.10
N VAL A 19 -15.05 -8.40 26.84
CA VAL A 19 -16.29 -7.75 26.34
C VAL A 19 -16.19 -6.22 26.31
N CYS A 20 -15.46 -5.59 27.23
CA CYS A 20 -15.27 -4.12 27.23
C CYS A 20 -14.14 -3.64 26.29
N GLY A 21 -13.42 -4.54 25.62
CA GLY A 21 -12.38 -4.18 24.65
C GLY A 21 -12.89 -3.48 23.38
N CYS A 22 -14.19 -3.57 23.08
CA CYS A 22 -14.75 -3.11 21.81
C CYS A 22 -15.26 -1.65 21.80
N ASN A 23 -15.18 -0.91 22.91
CA ASN A 23 -15.80 0.44 23.04
C ASN A 23 -14.92 1.43 23.83
N PHE A 24 -13.64 1.56 23.47
CA PHE A 24 -12.78 2.64 23.98
C PHE A 24 -12.71 3.81 22.98
N PRO A 25 -12.83 5.07 23.40
CA PRO A 25 -12.64 6.22 22.52
C PRO A 25 -11.16 6.34 22.13
N PHE A 26 -10.86 6.21 20.84
CA PHE A 26 -9.51 6.24 20.32
C PHE A 26 -8.91 7.66 20.35
N PRO A 27 -7.62 7.83 20.72
CA PRO A 27 -6.92 9.09 20.47
C PRO A 27 -6.71 9.27 18.96
N LYS A 28 -6.76 10.51 18.47
CA LYS A 28 -6.59 10.80 17.05
C LYS A 28 -5.24 10.28 16.54
N PRO A 29 -5.19 9.58 15.38
CA PRO A 29 -3.95 9.35 14.67
C PRO A 29 -3.23 10.67 14.39
N ARG A 30 -1.90 10.68 14.50
CA ARG A 30 -1.11 11.78 13.93
C ARG A 30 -1.12 11.63 12.41
N ASP A 31 -1.97 12.42 11.77
CA ASP A 31 -2.04 12.57 10.32
C ASP A 31 -2.07 14.05 9.95
N TYR A 32 -1.33 14.42 8.90
CA TYR A 32 -1.20 15.77 8.37
C TYR A 32 -1.45 15.77 6.85
N ALA A 33 -2.43 14.97 6.41
CA ALA A 33 -2.92 14.94 5.04
C ALA A 33 -4.46 14.98 5.05
N SER A 34 -5.04 15.90 4.28
CA SER A 34 -6.50 15.98 4.06
C SER A 34 -7.01 14.81 3.21
N GLU A 35 -8.27 14.43 3.39
CA GLU A 35 -8.89 13.30 2.69
C GLU A 35 -9.09 13.52 1.18
N ILE A 36 -9.23 12.41 0.44
CA ILE A 36 -9.64 12.38 -0.97
C ILE A 36 -10.68 11.24 -1.14
N PRO A 37 -11.85 11.46 -1.75
CA PRO A 37 -12.88 10.44 -2.05
C PRO A 37 -13.08 10.20 -3.57
N PHE A 38 -13.48 8.99 -4.01
CA PHE A 38 -13.32 8.49 -5.41
C PHE A 38 -14.46 7.55 -5.95
N PRO A 39 -14.73 7.45 -7.30
CA PRO A 39 -15.73 6.50 -7.88
C PRO A 39 -15.50 5.64 -9.19
N THR A 40 -15.75 4.30 -9.15
CA THR A 40 -15.36 3.11 -10.03
C THR A 40 -15.99 3.04 -11.48
N ASP A 41 -15.92 2.04 -12.41
CA ASP A 41 -15.57 0.56 -12.56
C ASP A 41 -15.03 0.28 -14.01
N HIS A 42 -14.52 -0.88 -14.49
CA HIS A 42 -14.76 -2.34 -14.29
C HIS A 42 -13.52 -3.19 -14.77
N PRO A 43 -13.51 -4.56 -14.91
CA PRO A 43 -12.27 -5.39 -15.06
C PRO A 43 -12.06 -6.22 -16.38
N PHE A 44 -10.90 -6.94 -16.52
CA PHE A 44 -10.68 -8.19 -17.30
C PHE A 44 -9.35 -8.95 -16.93
N GLN A 45 -8.96 -10.07 -17.60
CA GLN A 45 -8.47 -11.31 -16.92
C GLN A 45 -7.25 -12.09 -17.57
N THR A 46 -6.47 -12.85 -16.75
CA THR A 46 -5.63 -14.09 -17.01
C THR A 46 -4.44 -14.11 -18.03
N PRO A 47 -3.54 -15.15 -18.11
CA PRO A 47 -3.19 -16.28 -17.20
C PRO A 47 -1.65 -16.53 -16.96
N THR A 48 -1.28 -17.58 -16.20
CA THR A 48 0.09 -17.92 -15.69
C THR A 48 0.82 -19.11 -16.39
N SER A 49 2.13 -19.32 -16.13
CA SER A 49 2.85 -20.60 -16.29
C SER A 49 4.16 -20.68 -15.47
N GLU A 50 4.50 -21.88 -14.97
CA GLU A 50 5.67 -22.16 -14.09
C GLU A 50 6.85 -22.86 -14.81
N SER A 51 8.01 -22.94 -14.15
CA SER A 51 8.94 -24.07 -14.32
C SER A 51 9.76 -24.32 -13.05
N GLN A 52 9.98 -25.58 -12.68
CA GLN A 52 10.59 -25.99 -11.41
C GLN A 52 11.98 -26.63 -11.55
N VAL A 53 12.88 -26.25 -10.64
CA VAL A 53 14.03 -27.08 -10.17
C VAL A 53 14.10 -26.86 -8.65
N PRO A 54 14.29 -27.91 -7.81
CA PRO A 54 14.21 -27.78 -6.36
C PRO A 54 15.47 -27.12 -5.75
N SER A 55 15.54 -25.79 -5.84
CA SER A 55 16.09 -24.98 -4.76
C SER A 55 15.16 -25.03 -3.53
N ILE A 56 15.68 -24.72 -2.34
CA ILE A 56 14.82 -24.34 -1.21
C ILE A 56 14.00 -23.12 -1.66
N SER A 57 12.67 -23.11 -1.43
CA SER A 57 11.85 -21.98 -1.89
C SER A 57 12.20 -20.69 -1.15
N TYR A 58 11.95 -19.56 -1.79
CA TYR A 58 12.17 -18.24 -1.18
C TYR A 58 11.32 -18.07 0.10
N ILE A 59 10.06 -18.51 0.10
CA ILE A 59 9.19 -18.46 1.28
C ILE A 59 9.79 -19.29 2.44
N ASN A 60 10.26 -20.50 2.17
CA ASN A 60 10.90 -21.35 3.20
C ASN A 60 12.18 -20.70 3.77
N LEU A 61 12.97 -19.99 2.94
CA LEU A 61 14.14 -19.24 3.42
C LEU A 61 13.74 -18.09 4.34
N ILE A 62 12.79 -17.24 3.95
CA ILE A 62 12.40 -16.07 4.78
C ILE A 62 11.59 -16.46 6.03
N GLN A 63 10.89 -17.61 6.02
CA GLN A 63 10.21 -18.15 7.20
C GLN A 63 11.16 -18.83 8.20
N THR A 64 12.38 -19.20 7.78
CA THR A 64 13.35 -19.85 8.68
C THR A 64 13.68 -18.90 9.85
N PRO A 65 13.51 -19.33 11.11
CA PRO A 65 13.84 -18.49 12.27
C PRO A 65 15.29 -18.03 12.25
N ILE A 66 15.51 -16.75 12.54
CA ILE A 66 16.85 -16.14 12.48
C ILE A 66 17.79 -16.82 13.49
N THR A 67 19.00 -17.17 13.04
CA THR A 67 20.02 -17.81 13.88
C THR A 67 21.19 -16.86 14.15
N VAL A 68 21.96 -17.13 15.20
CA VAL A 68 23.13 -16.32 15.57
C VAL A 68 24.37 -17.21 15.54
N ILE A 69 25.35 -16.84 14.73
CA ILE A 69 26.64 -17.53 14.59
C ILE A 69 27.75 -16.48 14.79
N ASP A 70 28.72 -16.78 15.64
CA ASP A 70 29.87 -15.90 15.97
C ASP A 70 29.49 -14.44 16.28
N GLY A 71 28.36 -14.25 16.98
CA GLY A 71 27.83 -12.93 17.36
C GLY A 71 27.04 -12.21 16.27
N ASN A 72 26.87 -12.81 15.09
CA ASN A 72 26.14 -12.24 13.95
C ASN A 72 24.84 -13.00 13.69
N PHE A 73 23.74 -12.28 13.54
CA PHE A 73 22.52 -12.78 12.93
C PHE A 73 22.80 -13.29 11.51
N GLN A 74 22.17 -14.41 11.16
CA GLN A 74 22.18 -15.00 9.83
C GLN A 74 20.81 -14.74 9.18
N TYR A 75 20.71 -13.65 8.42
CA TYR A 75 19.45 -13.13 7.86
C TYR A 75 19.39 -13.36 6.36
N TYR A 76 18.32 -13.96 5.85
CA TYR A 76 18.07 -14.04 4.41
C TYR A 76 17.30 -12.79 3.97
N ALA A 77 17.86 -12.03 3.03
CA ALA A 77 17.25 -10.82 2.52
C ALA A 77 15.86 -11.08 1.91
N GLN A 78 14.93 -10.17 2.19
CA GLN A 78 13.53 -10.25 1.79
C GLN A 78 13.27 -9.41 0.53
N SER A 79 12.12 -9.64 -0.11
CA SER A 79 11.62 -8.82 -1.22
C SER A 79 11.62 -7.33 -0.85
N GLY A 80 12.29 -6.49 -1.64
CA GLY A 80 12.35 -5.04 -1.41
C GLY A 80 13.37 -4.57 -0.36
N ASP A 81 14.19 -5.47 0.21
CA ASP A 81 15.27 -5.08 1.12
C ASP A 81 16.30 -4.19 0.41
N THR A 82 16.79 -3.18 1.14
CA THR A 82 17.95 -2.35 0.75
C THR A 82 18.97 -2.38 1.88
N LEU A 83 20.23 -2.05 1.57
CA LEU A 83 21.25 -1.93 2.61
C LEU A 83 20.84 -0.93 3.70
N THR A 84 20.17 0.15 3.31
CA THR A 84 19.68 1.21 4.21
C THR A 84 18.52 0.76 5.09
N SER A 85 17.50 0.07 4.56
CA SER A 85 16.36 -0.40 5.36
C SER A 85 16.79 -1.47 6.35
N VAL A 86 17.53 -2.49 5.90
CA VAL A 86 18.05 -3.57 6.75
C VAL A 86 18.97 -3.03 7.85
N ALA A 87 19.86 -2.08 7.55
CA ALA A 87 20.70 -1.42 8.54
C ALA A 87 19.88 -0.78 9.68
N LYS A 88 18.83 -0.01 9.34
CA LYS A 88 17.90 0.58 10.32
C LYS A 88 17.16 -0.49 11.13
N HIS A 89 16.61 -1.54 10.48
CA HIS A 89 15.85 -2.60 11.14
C HIS A 89 16.69 -3.31 12.21
N PHE A 90 17.93 -3.68 11.88
CA PHE A 90 18.87 -4.32 12.80
C PHE A 90 19.61 -3.34 13.74
N GLY A 91 19.51 -2.03 13.50
CA GLY A 91 20.10 -0.96 14.31
C GLY A 91 21.62 -0.76 14.11
N VAL A 92 22.17 -1.27 13.01
CA VAL A 92 23.60 -1.24 12.69
C VAL A 92 23.91 -0.20 11.60
N GLU A 93 25.17 0.16 11.43
CA GLU A 93 25.60 0.97 10.29
C GLU A 93 25.65 0.12 8.99
N PRO A 94 25.36 0.71 7.81
CA PRO A 94 25.42 0.01 6.51
C PRO A 94 26.71 -0.76 6.22
N ASN A 95 27.86 -0.28 6.72
CA ASN A 95 29.16 -0.92 6.52
C ASN A 95 29.45 -2.10 7.48
N GLN A 96 28.53 -2.42 8.39
CA GLN A 96 28.63 -3.56 9.31
C GLN A 96 27.90 -4.81 8.78
N ILE A 97 27.07 -4.68 7.74
CA ILE A 97 26.39 -5.79 7.10
C ILE A 97 27.34 -6.44 6.08
N ILE A 98 27.58 -7.73 6.24
CA ILE A 98 28.52 -8.51 5.42
C ILE A 98 27.74 -9.58 4.64
N SER A 99 28.15 -9.88 3.40
CA SER A 99 27.59 -10.96 2.58
C SER A 99 28.66 -11.45 1.61
N ASP A 100 28.63 -12.73 1.24
CA ASP A 100 29.52 -13.31 0.22
C ASP A 100 29.29 -12.70 -1.17
N THR A 101 28.06 -12.23 -1.43
CA THR A 101 27.68 -11.51 -2.65
C THR A 101 27.75 -9.99 -2.39
N PRO A 102 28.39 -9.19 -3.26
CA PRO A 102 28.46 -7.74 -3.09
C PRO A 102 27.09 -7.06 -2.96
N ILE A 103 26.94 -6.19 -1.96
CA ILE A 103 25.73 -5.38 -1.77
C ILE A 103 25.94 -4.01 -2.43
N MET A 104 24.99 -3.58 -3.26
CA MET A 104 25.00 -2.28 -3.91
C MET A 104 24.19 -1.27 -3.08
N LEU A 105 24.78 -0.12 -2.76
CA LEU A 105 24.18 0.89 -1.86
C LEU A 105 22.82 1.43 -2.34
N ILE A 106 22.65 1.57 -3.65
CA ILE A 106 21.47 2.20 -4.30
C ILE A 106 20.59 1.19 -5.06
N LYS A 107 20.71 -0.11 -4.77
CA LYS A 107 19.85 -1.15 -5.35
C LYS A 107 19.25 -2.03 -4.26
N MET A 108 18.21 -2.78 -4.62
CA MET A 108 17.70 -3.83 -3.75
C MET A 108 18.72 -4.95 -3.58
N ILE A 109 18.72 -5.55 -2.40
CA ILE A 109 19.44 -6.79 -2.13
C ILE A 109 18.71 -7.93 -2.84
N ASN A 110 19.43 -8.96 -3.31
CA ASN A 110 18.77 -10.09 -3.95
C ASN A 110 17.96 -10.89 -2.91
N PRO A 111 16.66 -11.16 -3.12
CA PRO A 111 15.88 -11.97 -2.19
C PRO A 111 16.51 -13.35 -2.00
N GLY A 112 16.60 -13.83 -0.76
CA GLY A 112 17.32 -15.05 -0.39
C GLY A 112 18.84 -14.91 -0.25
N GLN A 113 19.42 -13.72 -0.47
CA GLN A 113 20.85 -13.47 -0.20
C GLN A 113 21.12 -13.49 1.31
N LEU A 114 22.07 -14.32 1.75
CA LEU A 114 22.47 -14.40 3.16
C LEU A 114 23.29 -13.17 3.56
N LEU A 115 22.84 -12.48 4.61
CA LEU A 115 23.49 -11.35 5.26
C LEU A 115 23.92 -11.75 6.67
N GLN A 116 25.17 -11.44 7.02
CA GLN A 116 25.72 -11.52 8.36
C GLN A 116 25.63 -10.14 9.00
N ILE A 117 24.89 -10.02 10.11
CA ILE A 117 24.56 -8.74 10.73
C ILE A 117 24.87 -8.78 12.24
N PRO A 118 25.70 -7.87 12.79
CA PRO A 118 26.06 -7.92 14.22
C PRO A 118 24.86 -7.91 15.15
N ASN A 119 24.77 -8.89 16.06
CA ASN A 119 23.69 -8.95 17.03
C ASN A 119 23.94 -7.96 18.19
N ILE A 120 23.43 -6.74 18.03
CA ILE A 120 23.37 -5.72 19.09
C ILE A 120 22.02 -5.68 19.82
N LEU A 121 21.00 -6.40 19.32
CA LEU A 121 19.60 -6.32 19.80
C LEU A 121 19.23 -7.40 20.81
N GLY A 122 20.03 -8.47 20.92
CA GLY A 122 19.75 -9.63 21.76
C GLY A 122 18.78 -10.62 21.10
N VAL A 123 17.79 -11.07 21.86
CA VAL A 123 16.69 -11.93 21.38
C VAL A 123 15.41 -11.12 21.36
N THR A 124 14.81 -10.99 20.19
CA THR A 124 13.49 -10.40 19.97
C THR A 124 12.37 -11.39 20.31
N TYR A 125 11.27 -10.89 20.85
CA TYR A 125 10.07 -11.69 21.12
C TYR A 125 9.09 -11.56 19.93
N LEU A 126 8.26 -12.59 19.71
CA LEU A 126 7.21 -12.60 18.68
C LEU A 126 7.72 -12.47 17.22
N SER A 127 8.86 -13.07 16.89
CA SER A 127 9.45 -13.11 15.53
C SER A 127 8.71 -13.99 14.50
N GLN A 128 7.52 -14.50 14.84
CA GLN A 128 6.69 -15.25 13.89
C GLN A 128 6.15 -14.31 12.81
N LYS A 129 6.49 -14.60 11.54
CA LYS A 129 5.83 -13.97 10.39
C LYS A 129 4.36 -14.41 10.34
N LEU A 130 3.47 -13.42 10.26
CA LEU A 130 2.03 -13.56 10.30
C LEU A 130 1.42 -13.71 8.90
N LEU A 131 1.89 -12.93 7.92
CA LEU A 131 1.29 -12.83 6.60
C LEU A 131 2.36 -12.46 5.55
N PRO A 132 2.36 -13.05 4.33
CA PRO A 132 3.24 -12.63 3.24
C PRO A 132 2.96 -11.20 2.77
N ASP A 133 3.91 -10.63 2.04
CA ASP A 133 3.78 -9.31 1.43
C ASP A 133 2.70 -9.33 0.33
N SER A 134 2.65 -10.42 -0.46
CA SER A 134 1.66 -10.59 -1.56
C SER A 134 0.21 -10.63 -1.07
N GLU A 135 -0.02 -11.08 0.17
CA GLU A 135 -1.36 -11.19 0.78
C GLU A 135 -1.79 -9.90 1.51
N VAL A 136 -0.91 -8.89 1.59
CA VAL A 136 -1.24 -7.52 2.00
C VAL A 136 -1.47 -6.61 0.80
N ILE A 137 -0.62 -6.68 -0.21
CA ILE A 137 -0.75 -5.89 -1.45
C ILE A 137 -1.76 -6.53 -2.40
N PHE A 138 -2.49 -5.72 -3.17
CA PHE A 138 -3.32 -6.22 -4.27
C PHE A 138 -2.42 -6.65 -5.44
N SER A 139 -1.85 -7.85 -5.27
CA SER A 139 -0.90 -8.50 -6.17
C SER A 139 -1.55 -9.63 -6.96
N ALA A 140 -0.76 -10.36 -7.75
CA ALA A 140 -1.22 -11.54 -8.48
C ALA A 140 -1.78 -12.66 -7.57
N SER A 141 -1.51 -12.65 -6.25
CA SER A 141 -2.09 -13.63 -5.33
C SER A 141 -3.60 -13.48 -5.13
N ALA A 142 -4.21 -12.40 -5.65
CA ALA A 142 -5.65 -12.17 -5.70
C ALA A 142 -6.24 -12.20 -7.12
N GLU A 143 -5.48 -12.60 -8.16
CA GLU A 143 -6.01 -12.71 -9.54
C GLU A 143 -7.12 -13.78 -9.68
N ASP A 144 -7.14 -14.76 -8.77
CA ASP A 144 -8.16 -15.82 -8.70
C ASP A 144 -9.44 -15.40 -7.93
N PHE A 145 -9.47 -14.21 -7.33
CA PHE A 145 -10.45 -13.86 -6.30
C PHE A 145 -11.54 -12.89 -6.78
N ASN A 146 -12.72 -13.43 -7.10
CA ASN A 146 -13.91 -12.59 -7.33
C ASN A 146 -14.56 -12.17 -5.99
N ILE A 147 -14.45 -10.88 -5.67
CA ILE A 147 -15.01 -10.27 -4.46
C ILE A 147 -16.54 -10.42 -4.41
N GLN A 148 -17.23 -10.19 -5.53
CA GLN A 148 -18.69 -10.25 -5.62
C GLN A 148 -19.20 -11.67 -5.37
N ASP A 149 -18.62 -12.68 -6.04
CA ASP A 149 -19.03 -14.08 -5.87
C ASP A 149 -18.74 -14.55 -4.44
N TYR A 150 -17.57 -14.22 -3.88
CA TYR A 150 -17.22 -14.62 -2.51
C TYR A 150 -18.19 -14.04 -1.47
N ILE A 151 -18.53 -12.75 -1.57
CA ILE A 151 -19.49 -12.11 -0.65
C ILE A 151 -20.88 -12.74 -0.80
N LEU A 152 -21.37 -12.94 -2.03
CA LEU A 152 -22.69 -13.57 -2.27
C LEU A 152 -22.76 -15.01 -1.73
N VAL A 153 -21.70 -15.81 -1.93
CA VAL A 153 -21.63 -17.20 -1.43
C VAL A 153 -21.47 -17.26 0.09
N SER A 154 -20.79 -16.28 0.69
CA SER A 154 -20.65 -16.18 2.16
C SER A 154 -21.97 -15.84 2.85
N GLY A 155 -22.90 -15.18 2.17
CA GLY A 155 -24.30 -15.02 2.59
C GLY A 155 -24.55 -14.12 3.81
N GLY A 156 -23.50 -13.46 4.34
CA GLY A 156 -23.61 -12.52 5.46
C GLY A 156 -24.27 -11.19 5.09
N TYR A 157 -24.31 -10.29 6.07
CA TYR A 157 -24.94 -8.97 5.95
C TYR A 157 -24.41 -8.14 4.76
N LEU A 158 -23.11 -8.24 4.47
CA LEU A 158 -22.44 -7.51 3.39
C LEU A 158 -23.01 -7.86 1.99
N ALA A 159 -23.54 -9.07 1.81
CA ALA A 159 -24.14 -9.52 0.55
C ALA A 159 -25.43 -8.79 0.16
N ASN A 160 -26.09 -8.13 1.12
CA ASN A 160 -27.29 -7.33 0.92
C ASN A 160 -27.09 -5.85 1.34
N PHE A 161 -25.86 -5.47 1.70
CA PHE A 161 -25.53 -4.12 2.12
C PHE A 161 -25.41 -3.17 0.92
N GLN A 162 -25.94 -1.96 1.07
CA GLN A 162 -25.70 -0.84 0.14
C GLN A 162 -25.44 0.46 0.90
N GLN A 163 -24.58 1.32 0.35
CA GLN A 163 -24.28 2.66 0.88
C GLN A 163 -24.20 3.68 -0.26
N GLN A 164 -24.73 4.88 0.00
CA GLN A 164 -24.49 6.06 -0.85
C GLN A 164 -23.05 6.57 -0.64
N VAL A 165 -22.25 6.58 -1.70
CA VAL A 165 -20.85 7.03 -1.71
C VAL A 165 -20.70 8.10 -2.80
N GLY A 166 -20.68 9.37 -2.39
CA GLY A 166 -20.81 10.48 -3.33
C GLY A 166 -22.17 10.47 -4.02
N GLU A 167 -22.18 10.55 -5.35
CA GLU A 167 -23.41 10.50 -6.16
C GLU A 167 -23.92 9.07 -6.42
N GLU A 168 -23.14 8.04 -6.07
CA GLU A 168 -23.41 6.64 -6.40
C GLU A 168 -23.99 5.85 -5.23
N LEU A 169 -24.87 4.88 -5.53
CA LEU A 169 -25.35 3.87 -4.58
C LEU A 169 -24.63 2.55 -4.87
N LEU A 170 -23.81 2.09 -3.95
CA LEU A 170 -22.93 0.93 -4.12
C LEU A 170 -23.32 -0.22 -3.20
N SER A 171 -23.11 -1.45 -3.64
CA SER A 171 -23.11 -2.64 -2.80
C SER A 171 -21.85 -2.73 -1.91
N GLY A 172 -21.92 -3.61 -0.90
CA GLY A 172 -20.76 -3.98 -0.10
C GLY A 172 -19.58 -4.54 -0.92
N ALA A 173 -19.83 -5.18 -2.05
CA ALA A 173 -18.80 -5.73 -2.93
C ALA A 173 -18.08 -4.63 -3.74
N GLU A 174 -18.83 -3.74 -4.38
CA GLU A 174 -18.29 -2.59 -5.13
C GLU A 174 -17.49 -1.66 -4.21
N ILE A 175 -17.88 -1.52 -2.94
CA ILE A 175 -17.11 -0.78 -1.93
C ILE A 175 -15.78 -1.47 -1.62
N VAL A 176 -15.74 -2.79 -1.43
CA VAL A 176 -14.49 -3.51 -1.17
C VAL A 176 -13.57 -3.51 -2.40
N GLN A 177 -14.12 -3.65 -3.61
CA GLN A 177 -13.38 -3.50 -4.88
C GLN A 177 -12.75 -2.10 -4.99
N ARG A 178 -13.56 -1.05 -4.78
CA ARG A 178 -13.13 0.36 -4.78
C ARG A 178 -11.97 0.61 -3.82
N VAL A 179 -12.08 0.13 -2.59
CA VAL A 179 -11.02 0.30 -1.58
C VAL A 179 -9.77 -0.51 -1.96
N ALA A 180 -9.93 -1.76 -2.41
CA ALA A 180 -8.82 -2.62 -2.82
C ALA A 180 -8.00 -2.01 -3.97
N GLU A 181 -8.64 -1.65 -5.10
CA GLU A 181 -7.94 -1.11 -6.28
C GLU A 181 -7.24 0.21 -6.02
N ASN A 182 -7.92 1.11 -5.30
CA ASN A 182 -7.41 2.44 -4.98
C ASN A 182 -6.27 2.37 -3.97
N THR A 183 -6.46 1.71 -2.83
CA THR A 183 -5.39 1.64 -1.82
C THR A 183 -4.28 0.66 -2.19
N SER A 184 -4.53 -0.24 -3.14
CA SER A 184 -3.68 -1.37 -3.52
C SER A 184 -3.48 -2.38 -2.38
N VAL A 185 -4.49 -2.54 -1.52
CA VAL A 185 -4.55 -3.55 -0.45
C VAL A 185 -5.35 -4.77 -0.92
N ASN A 186 -4.87 -5.97 -0.59
CA ASN A 186 -5.43 -7.24 -1.02
C ASN A 186 -6.90 -7.39 -0.57
N PRO A 187 -7.85 -7.72 -1.46
CA PRO A 187 -9.26 -7.80 -1.10
C PRO A 187 -9.59 -8.91 -0.09
N ARG A 188 -8.80 -10.00 -0.05
CA ARG A 188 -8.92 -11.03 0.99
C ARG A 188 -8.62 -10.46 2.38
N LEU A 189 -7.61 -9.60 2.50
CA LEU A 189 -7.27 -8.94 3.75
C LEU A 189 -8.33 -7.93 4.19
N LEU A 190 -8.88 -7.14 3.27
CA LEU A 190 -10.01 -6.26 3.59
C LEU A 190 -11.20 -7.07 4.13
N LEU A 191 -11.57 -8.16 3.47
CA LEU A 191 -12.67 -9.03 3.92
C LEU A 191 -12.39 -9.73 5.26
N ALA A 192 -11.16 -10.18 5.52
CA ALA A 192 -10.76 -10.69 6.82
C ALA A 192 -10.93 -9.65 7.93
N VAL A 193 -10.51 -8.39 7.69
CA VAL A 193 -10.68 -7.29 8.64
C VAL A 193 -12.16 -6.94 8.85
N ILE A 194 -12.98 -6.97 7.79
CA ILE A 194 -14.42 -6.73 7.89
C ILE A 194 -15.08 -7.82 8.74
N GLU A 195 -14.87 -9.10 8.43
CA GLU A 195 -15.41 -10.21 9.23
C GLU A 195 -14.95 -10.14 10.69
N TYR A 196 -13.65 -9.92 10.92
CA TYR A 196 -13.08 -9.82 12.26
C TYR A 196 -13.65 -8.67 13.11
N ARG A 197 -14.02 -7.54 12.48
CA ARG A 197 -14.49 -6.34 13.17
C ARG A 197 -16.01 -6.23 13.29
N SER A 198 -16.77 -6.78 12.33
CA SER A 198 -18.21 -6.56 12.23
C SER A 198 -19.05 -7.82 12.07
N HIS A 199 -18.45 -8.96 11.71
CA HIS A 199 -19.12 -10.18 11.29
C HIS A 199 -20.05 -10.04 10.08
N TRP A 200 -19.82 -9.04 9.20
CA TRP A 200 -20.70 -8.80 8.06
C TRP A 200 -20.48 -9.75 6.87
N VAL A 201 -19.35 -10.47 6.78
CA VAL A 201 -19.05 -11.28 5.58
C VAL A 201 -19.78 -12.62 5.62
N THR A 202 -19.73 -13.30 6.77
CA THR A 202 -20.25 -14.67 6.94
C THR A 202 -21.50 -14.77 7.82
N SER A 203 -21.88 -13.70 8.52
CA SER A 203 -22.96 -13.69 9.50
C SER A 203 -23.97 -12.57 9.29
N LEU A 204 -25.11 -12.67 9.99
CA LEU A 204 -26.15 -11.64 10.08
C LEU A 204 -26.24 -11.15 11.53
N PRO A 205 -25.50 -10.09 11.91
CA PRO A 205 -25.50 -9.60 13.29
C PRO A 205 -26.88 -9.09 13.74
N GLN A 206 -27.26 -9.36 15.00
CA GLN A 206 -28.53 -8.88 15.57
C GLN A 206 -28.56 -7.36 15.82
N THR A 207 -27.39 -6.74 15.92
CA THR A 207 -27.19 -5.30 16.12
C THR A 207 -26.19 -4.80 15.09
N ILE A 208 -26.57 -3.76 14.34
CA ILE A 208 -25.76 -3.15 13.30
C ILE A 208 -25.44 -1.71 13.74
N ASP A 209 -24.16 -1.37 13.86
CA ASP A 209 -23.74 0.03 13.81
C ASP A 209 -23.55 0.41 12.33
N SER A 210 -24.42 1.26 11.80
CA SER A 210 -24.33 1.79 10.44
C SER A 210 -23.46 3.05 10.34
N THR A 211 -23.07 3.64 11.48
CA THR A 211 -22.20 4.81 11.56
C THR A 211 -20.74 4.39 11.67
N TYR A 212 -20.45 3.33 12.43
CA TYR A 212 -19.10 2.77 12.56
C TYR A 212 -19.10 1.22 12.47
N PRO A 213 -19.39 0.64 11.29
CA PRO A 213 -19.39 -0.81 11.05
C PRO A 213 -18.16 -1.59 11.56
N LEU A 214 -16.97 -1.02 11.43
CA LEU A 214 -15.69 -1.59 11.87
C LEU A 214 -15.25 -1.06 13.24
N GLY A 215 -16.01 -0.14 13.84
CA GLY A 215 -15.84 0.35 15.20
C GLY A 215 -14.56 1.16 15.44
N PHE A 216 -14.15 2.02 14.50
CA PHE A 216 -13.07 2.99 14.70
C PHE A 216 -13.58 4.31 15.32
N HIS A 217 -14.88 4.61 15.25
CA HIS A 217 -15.55 5.72 15.95
C HIS A 217 -14.93 7.13 15.75
N TYR A 218 -14.18 7.36 14.68
CA TYR A 218 -13.66 8.68 14.31
C TYR A 218 -14.73 9.48 13.55
N SER A 219 -15.07 10.67 14.04
CA SER A 219 -16.07 11.57 13.45
C SER A 219 -15.86 11.91 11.97
N GLU A 220 -14.62 11.81 11.50
CA GLU A 220 -14.16 12.07 10.14
C GLU A 220 -14.35 10.87 9.20
N TYR A 221 -14.58 9.66 9.73
CA TYR A 221 -14.70 8.40 8.97
C TYR A 221 -16.05 7.66 9.22
N PRO A 222 -17.22 8.28 9.03
CA PRO A 222 -18.51 7.60 9.19
C PRO A 222 -18.84 6.68 8.01
N GLY A 223 -19.39 5.50 8.32
CA GLY A 223 -19.93 4.54 7.36
C GLY A 223 -18.90 3.59 6.75
N PHE A 224 -19.40 2.50 6.20
CA PHE A 224 -18.59 1.33 5.77
C PHE A 224 -17.47 1.68 4.78
N PHE A 225 -17.75 2.49 3.75
CA PHE A 225 -16.73 2.90 2.77
C PHE A 225 -15.55 3.66 3.41
N LEU A 226 -15.81 4.60 4.32
CA LEU A 226 -14.76 5.40 4.95
C LEU A 226 -13.98 4.60 5.99
N GLU A 227 -14.64 3.77 6.81
CA GLU A 227 -13.92 2.90 7.74
C GLU A 227 -13.12 1.80 7.05
N CYS A 228 -13.62 1.21 5.95
CA CYS A 228 -12.86 0.27 5.12
C CYS A 228 -11.62 0.96 4.50
N SER A 229 -11.81 2.19 3.98
CA SER A 229 -10.71 3.03 3.51
C SER A 229 -9.69 3.37 4.61
N LEU A 230 -10.13 3.58 5.85
CA LEU A 230 -9.26 3.83 7.00
C LEU A 230 -8.46 2.58 7.38
N ALA A 231 -9.09 1.41 7.43
CA ALA A 231 -8.39 0.15 7.66
C ALA A 231 -7.26 -0.05 6.63
N ALA A 232 -7.56 0.18 5.35
CA ALA A 232 -6.57 0.10 4.28
C ALA A 232 -5.44 1.14 4.40
N LYS A 233 -5.74 2.41 4.77
CA LYS A 233 -4.71 3.44 5.08
C LYS A 233 -3.77 2.96 6.19
N LEU A 234 -4.31 2.40 7.27
CA LEU A 234 -3.53 1.94 8.42
C LEU A 234 -2.67 0.71 8.08
N ILE A 235 -3.18 -0.23 7.28
CA ILE A 235 -2.43 -1.36 6.73
C ILE A 235 -1.26 -0.86 5.87
N ASN A 236 -1.52 0.03 4.91
CA ASN A 236 -0.47 0.65 4.08
C ASN A 236 0.61 1.34 4.94
N LYS A 237 0.20 2.16 5.93
CA LYS A 237 1.11 2.89 6.82
C LYS A 237 2.05 1.97 7.61
N GLY A 238 1.58 0.78 7.98
CA GLY A 238 2.41 -0.27 8.57
C GLY A 238 3.35 -0.92 7.56
N TYR A 239 2.84 -1.27 6.39
CA TYR A 239 3.57 -1.95 5.31
C TYR A 239 4.72 -1.11 4.75
N TYR A 240 4.41 0.05 4.15
CA TYR A 240 5.39 0.90 3.47
C TYR A 240 6.34 1.57 4.47
N GLY A 241 5.84 1.96 5.64
CA GLY A 241 6.66 2.50 6.72
C GLY A 241 7.67 1.48 7.28
N TRP A 242 7.38 0.18 7.20
CA TRP A 242 8.40 -0.86 7.46
C TRP A 242 9.36 -1.04 6.29
N ARG A 243 8.86 -1.14 5.04
CA ARG A 243 9.66 -1.32 3.82
C ARG A 243 10.77 -0.27 3.69
N GLU A 244 10.44 1.01 3.89
CA GLU A 244 11.40 2.13 3.85
C GLU A 244 12.26 2.27 5.15
N GLY A 245 11.92 1.51 6.19
CA GLY A 245 12.51 1.63 7.53
C GLY A 245 12.25 3.00 8.17
N GLN A 246 11.00 3.46 8.20
CA GLN A 246 10.62 4.71 8.88
C GLN A 246 10.45 4.53 10.40
N PHE A 247 10.20 3.30 10.86
CA PHE A 247 10.10 2.97 12.29
C PHE A 247 10.68 1.58 12.60
N THR A 248 11.05 1.35 13.86
CA THR A 248 11.45 0.02 14.38
C THR A 248 10.73 -0.38 15.68
N SER A 249 9.77 0.43 16.12
CA SER A 249 8.84 0.14 17.21
C SER A 249 7.40 0.43 16.79
N LEU A 250 6.46 -0.24 17.44
CA LEU A 250 5.02 0.03 17.34
C LEU A 250 4.61 0.79 18.59
N ALA A 251 4.04 1.98 18.42
CA ALA A 251 3.43 2.74 19.50
C ALA A 251 1.95 2.40 19.64
N PHE A 252 1.53 2.10 20.87
CA PHE A 252 0.15 1.83 21.25
C PHE A 252 -0.53 3.08 21.82
N PHE A 253 -1.86 3.15 21.74
CA PHE A 253 -2.64 4.32 22.18
C PHE A 253 -2.48 4.71 23.67
N ASN A 254 -2.02 3.79 24.51
CA ASN A 254 -1.73 3.98 25.94
C ASN A 254 -0.33 4.55 26.20
N GLY A 255 0.48 4.79 25.16
CA GLY A 255 1.86 5.27 25.27
C GLY A 255 2.91 4.20 25.58
N SER A 256 2.57 2.91 25.55
CA SER A 256 3.58 1.85 25.51
C SER A 256 4.10 1.63 24.09
N GLU A 257 5.34 1.15 23.98
CA GLU A 257 5.95 0.75 22.71
C GLU A 257 6.50 -0.68 22.79
N ILE A 258 6.50 -1.40 21.67
CA ILE A 258 7.22 -2.67 21.50
C ILE A 258 8.17 -2.57 20.31
N ARG A 259 9.41 -3.09 20.42
CA ARG A 259 10.32 -3.21 19.28
C ARG A 259 9.84 -4.32 18.34
N ILE A 260 9.83 -4.03 17.04
CA ILE A 260 9.52 -5.00 15.99
C ILE A 260 10.73 -5.93 15.80
N PRO A 261 10.53 -7.25 15.67
CA PRO A 261 11.61 -8.17 15.29
C PRO A 261 12.25 -7.73 13.96
N PRO A 262 13.58 -7.49 13.89
CA PRO A 262 14.25 -6.93 12.72
C PRO A 262 14.10 -7.80 11.47
N GLU A 263 13.80 -9.08 11.64
CA GLU A 263 13.60 -10.08 10.60
C GLU A 263 12.17 -10.15 10.04
N SER A 264 11.27 -9.26 10.45
CA SER A 264 9.87 -9.24 10.01
C SER A 264 9.74 -8.85 8.53
N ASN A 265 8.77 -9.40 7.79
CA ASN A 265 8.40 -8.91 6.46
C ASN A 265 7.37 -7.78 6.55
N ALA A 266 7.21 -6.99 5.48
CA ALA A 266 6.28 -5.86 5.46
C ALA A 266 4.83 -6.31 5.65
N GLY A 267 4.45 -7.47 5.12
CA GLY A 267 3.12 -8.06 5.29
C GLY A 267 2.73 -8.31 6.74
N SER A 268 3.66 -8.86 7.55
CA SER A 268 3.44 -9.05 8.99
C SER A 268 3.37 -7.72 9.74
N VAL A 269 4.26 -6.78 9.43
CA VAL A 269 4.31 -5.48 10.13
C VAL A 269 3.09 -4.61 9.79
N ALA A 270 2.48 -4.76 8.62
CA ALA A 270 1.21 -4.15 8.28
C ALA A 270 0.08 -4.56 9.26
N LEU A 271 -0.05 -5.86 9.54
CA LEU A 271 -1.00 -6.37 10.54
C LEU A 271 -0.64 -5.92 11.96
N GLN A 272 0.64 -6.04 12.33
CA GLN A 272 1.11 -5.64 13.65
C GLN A 272 0.82 -4.15 13.91
N TYR A 273 1.06 -3.28 12.93
CA TYR A 273 0.78 -1.85 13.02
C TYR A 273 -0.72 -1.57 13.09
N PHE A 274 -1.51 -2.17 12.20
CA PHE A 274 -2.97 -2.03 12.17
C PHE A 274 -3.60 -2.38 13.52
N PHE A 275 -3.30 -3.58 14.05
CA PHE A 275 -3.81 -4.01 15.34
C PHE A 275 -3.31 -3.14 16.51
N ALA A 276 -2.10 -2.55 16.42
CA ALA A 276 -1.57 -1.66 17.45
C ALA A 276 -2.30 -0.30 17.52
N GLN A 277 -2.98 0.11 16.44
CA GLN A 277 -3.81 1.32 16.44
C GLN A 277 -5.17 1.10 17.12
N ILE A 278 -5.67 -0.15 17.16
CA ILE A 278 -7.00 -0.49 17.70
C ILE A 278 -6.99 -1.27 19.02
N TYR A 279 -5.87 -1.91 19.41
CA TYR A 279 -5.76 -2.70 20.64
C TYR A 279 -4.55 -2.30 21.49
N PRO A 280 -4.66 -2.34 22.83
CA PRO A 280 -3.49 -2.22 23.71
C PRO A 280 -2.63 -3.48 23.61
N GLN A 281 -1.33 -3.36 23.88
CA GLN A 281 -0.31 -4.40 23.66
C GLN A 281 -0.73 -5.84 24.05
N GLY A 282 -1.31 -6.06 25.24
CA GLY A 282 -1.72 -7.41 25.67
C GLY A 282 -2.91 -8.00 24.89
N ALA A 283 -3.78 -7.16 24.34
CA ALA A 283 -4.86 -7.61 23.43
C ALA A 283 -4.36 -7.70 21.98
N TRP A 284 -3.43 -6.85 21.56
CA TRP A 284 -2.70 -6.98 20.29
C TRP A 284 -1.98 -8.34 20.19
N GLU A 285 -1.25 -8.73 21.25
CA GLU A 285 -0.53 -9.99 21.31
C GLU A 285 -1.49 -11.18 21.25
N ALA A 286 -2.59 -11.15 22.02
CA ALA A 286 -3.61 -12.20 22.01
C ALA A 286 -4.31 -12.35 20.64
N ASN A 287 -4.61 -11.25 19.96
CA ASN A 287 -5.34 -11.29 18.68
C ASN A 287 -4.45 -11.61 17.46
N LEU A 288 -3.12 -11.52 17.57
CA LEU A 288 -2.18 -11.88 16.50
C LEU A 288 -1.47 -13.23 16.73
N TYR A 289 -1.12 -13.55 17.98
CA TYR A 289 -0.31 -14.72 18.35
C TYR A 289 -0.99 -15.66 19.36
N GLY A 290 -2.20 -15.35 19.80
CA GLY A 290 -2.99 -16.22 20.69
C GLY A 290 -3.58 -17.45 19.99
N PRO A 291 -4.30 -18.34 20.72
CA PRO A 291 -4.85 -19.57 20.18
C PRO A 291 -6.10 -19.37 19.30
N ASP A 292 -6.74 -18.19 19.36
CA ASP A 292 -7.92 -17.81 18.59
C ASP A 292 -7.63 -16.45 17.92
N ASN A 293 -6.71 -16.43 16.95
CA ASN A 293 -6.13 -15.21 16.38
C ASN A 293 -6.66 -14.85 14.97
N PHE A 294 -6.36 -13.64 14.52
CA PHE A 294 -6.74 -13.13 13.20
C PHE A 294 -6.24 -13.98 12.02
N ILE A 295 -5.04 -14.57 12.13
CA ILE A 295 -4.46 -15.41 11.07
C ILE A 295 -5.21 -16.73 10.93
N MET A 296 -5.72 -17.29 12.02
CA MET A 296 -6.60 -18.47 11.97
C MET A 296 -7.94 -18.15 11.28
N LEU A 297 -8.51 -16.96 11.51
CA LEU A 297 -9.68 -16.50 10.76
C LEU A 297 -9.35 -16.34 9.26
N TYR A 298 -8.23 -15.69 8.92
CA TYR A 298 -7.77 -15.51 7.54
C TYR A 298 -7.62 -16.86 6.81
N GLN A 299 -7.00 -17.85 7.47
CA GLN A 299 -6.82 -19.19 6.93
C GLN A 299 -8.13 -19.99 6.84
N GLN A 300 -9.10 -19.75 7.73
CA GLN A 300 -10.45 -20.33 7.62
C GLN A 300 -11.25 -19.74 6.46
N LEU A 301 -11.15 -18.42 6.22
CA LEU A 301 -11.85 -17.72 5.15
C LEU A 301 -11.28 -18.02 3.76
N PHE A 302 -9.95 -18.17 3.64
CA PHE A 302 -9.25 -18.19 2.35
C PHE A 302 -8.29 -19.37 2.15
N GLY A 303 -8.14 -20.30 3.10
CA GLY A 303 -7.20 -21.41 2.98
C GLY A 303 -5.73 -21.01 3.12
N ASP A 304 -4.81 -21.85 2.64
CA ASP A 304 -3.37 -21.64 2.80
C ASP A 304 -2.87 -20.44 1.96
N TYR A 305 -2.40 -19.43 2.67
CA TYR A 305 -1.99 -18.14 2.15
C TYR A 305 -0.47 -18.05 1.96
N TRP A 306 0.33 -18.89 2.63
CA TRP A 306 1.75 -19.05 2.35
C TRP A 306 1.96 -19.89 1.08
N GLN A 307 1.13 -20.92 0.86
CA GLN A 307 1.12 -21.68 -0.39
C GLN A 307 0.77 -20.80 -1.61
N ARG A 308 -0.11 -19.79 -1.45
CA ARG A 308 -0.35 -18.78 -2.51
C ARG A 308 0.87 -17.92 -2.78
N ALA A 309 1.58 -17.50 -1.74
CA ALA A 309 2.75 -16.63 -1.87
C ALA A 309 3.91 -17.28 -2.64
N GLU A 310 4.06 -18.61 -2.57
CA GLU A 310 5.08 -19.35 -3.36
C GLU A 310 4.98 -19.13 -4.88
N GLY A 311 3.79 -18.80 -5.40
CA GLY A 311 3.58 -18.52 -6.83
C GLY A 311 3.75 -17.05 -7.24
N VAL A 312 4.03 -16.16 -6.28
CA VAL A 312 3.95 -14.69 -6.47
C VAL A 312 5.17 -13.95 -5.91
N GLU A 313 5.74 -14.44 -4.82
CA GLU A 313 6.91 -13.87 -4.16
C GLU A 313 8.23 -14.52 -4.63
N PRO A 314 9.36 -13.76 -4.63
CA PRO A 314 9.47 -12.37 -4.21
C PRO A 314 8.81 -11.39 -5.21
N ILE A 315 8.14 -10.36 -4.67
CA ILE A 315 7.51 -9.31 -5.49
C ILE A 315 8.60 -8.63 -6.32
N PHE A 316 9.68 -8.17 -5.69
CA PHE A 316 10.82 -7.56 -6.35
C PHE A 316 11.97 -8.54 -6.57
N ALA A 317 12.55 -8.53 -7.77
CA ALA A 317 13.90 -9.06 -7.97
C ALA A 317 14.94 -8.00 -7.59
N GLY A 318 16.08 -8.39 -7.00
CA GLY A 318 17.15 -7.45 -6.63
C GLY A 318 17.75 -6.66 -7.80
N GLY A 319 17.61 -7.20 -9.02
CA GLY A 319 17.98 -6.56 -10.28
C GLY A 319 16.89 -5.72 -10.95
N LEU A 320 15.74 -5.47 -10.32
CA LEU A 320 14.69 -4.63 -10.91
C LEU A 320 15.19 -3.18 -11.10
N GLU A 321 14.88 -2.60 -12.25
CA GLU A 321 15.17 -1.20 -12.59
C GLU A 321 13.87 -0.45 -12.90
N ALA A 322 13.88 0.88 -12.70
CA ALA A 322 12.76 1.74 -13.05
C ALA A 322 12.62 1.84 -14.58
N PRO A 323 11.39 1.94 -15.13
CA PRO A 323 11.17 2.09 -16.56
C PRO A 323 11.73 3.44 -17.03
N THR A 324 12.12 3.51 -18.31
CA THR A 324 12.34 4.81 -18.97
C THR A 324 10.98 5.46 -19.20
N LEU A 325 10.80 6.67 -18.68
CA LEU A 325 9.53 7.40 -18.72
C LEU A 325 9.76 8.83 -19.21
N GLU A 326 8.76 9.35 -19.91
CA GLU A 326 8.70 10.74 -20.33
C GLU A 326 7.74 11.56 -19.46
N LEU A 327 7.86 12.88 -19.49
CA LEU A 327 6.87 13.78 -18.89
C LEU A 327 5.53 13.62 -19.61
N PRO A 328 4.39 13.56 -18.89
CA PRO A 328 3.11 13.11 -19.43
C PRO A 328 2.35 14.20 -20.21
N PHE A 329 3.08 14.99 -21.02
CA PHE A 329 2.55 16.13 -21.78
C PHE A 329 3.39 16.43 -23.03
N SER A 330 2.85 17.33 -23.86
CA SER A 330 3.35 17.65 -25.20
C SER A 330 4.79 18.20 -25.18
N PRO A 331 5.72 17.69 -26.03
CA PRO A 331 7.03 18.29 -26.21
C PRO A 331 6.95 19.77 -26.62
N GLY A 332 7.65 20.64 -25.88
CA GLY A 332 7.67 22.08 -26.12
C GLY A 332 6.47 22.88 -25.56
N GLU A 333 5.50 22.24 -24.92
CA GLU A 333 4.44 22.92 -24.18
C GLU A 333 4.91 23.32 -22.76
N GLU A 334 4.51 24.51 -22.29
CA GLU A 334 4.91 25.00 -20.96
C GLU A 334 3.92 24.53 -19.88
N TRP A 335 4.39 23.64 -19.01
CA TRP A 335 3.65 23.17 -17.84
C TRP A 335 4.35 23.63 -16.55
N ALA A 336 3.69 23.49 -15.41
CA ALA A 336 4.25 23.76 -14.09
C ALA A 336 4.13 22.53 -13.18
N LEU A 337 5.19 22.26 -12.42
CA LEU A 337 5.18 21.33 -11.29
C LEU A 337 4.43 22.00 -10.13
N THR A 338 3.13 21.77 -10.03
CA THR A 338 2.27 22.39 -9.00
C THR A 338 2.41 21.72 -7.64
N GLY A 339 2.84 20.46 -7.62
CA GLY A 339 3.03 19.66 -6.41
C GLY A 339 4.25 18.76 -6.55
N GLY A 340 5.19 18.92 -5.63
CA GLY A 340 6.36 18.05 -5.52
C GLY A 340 6.02 16.70 -4.89
N LEU A 341 7.04 15.86 -4.63
CA LEU A 341 6.86 14.51 -4.07
C LEU A 341 5.97 14.52 -2.84
N HIS A 342 4.97 13.66 -2.93
CA HIS A 342 3.98 13.39 -1.91
C HIS A 342 3.49 11.95 -2.04
N VAL A 343 2.61 11.54 -1.12
CA VAL A 343 2.09 10.17 -1.06
C VAL A 343 1.51 9.73 -2.40
N ASP A 344 1.90 8.55 -2.89
CA ASP A 344 1.51 8.02 -4.21
C ASP A 344 0.00 8.03 -4.44
N TRP A 345 -0.78 7.85 -3.37
CA TRP A 345 -2.24 7.85 -3.41
C TRP A 345 -2.91 8.33 -2.11
N ASN A 346 -2.59 7.70 -0.97
CA ASN A 346 -3.23 7.98 0.31
C ASN A 346 -2.21 8.01 1.47
N SER A 347 -2.59 8.64 2.59
CA SER A 347 -1.75 8.63 3.81
C SER A 347 -1.44 7.18 4.20
N GLY A 348 -0.14 6.86 4.24
CA GLY A 348 0.39 5.50 4.40
C GLY A 348 1.08 4.92 3.16
N THR A 349 0.98 5.53 1.98
CA THR A 349 1.77 5.15 0.79
C THR A 349 3.11 5.91 0.68
N PRO A 350 4.09 5.41 -0.09
CA PRO A 350 5.39 6.05 -0.28
C PRO A 350 5.30 7.45 -0.91
N SER A 351 6.39 8.22 -0.81
CA SER A 351 6.47 9.53 -1.46
C SER A 351 6.93 9.38 -2.93
N GLY A 352 5.98 9.22 -3.84
CA GLY A 352 6.22 8.92 -5.26
C GLY A 352 5.40 9.73 -6.26
N ALA A 353 4.36 10.46 -5.83
CA ALA A 353 3.50 11.24 -6.71
C ALA A 353 4.06 12.63 -7.07
N LEU A 354 3.76 13.13 -8.27
CA LEU A 354 4.05 14.49 -8.75
C LEU A 354 2.82 15.10 -9.43
N ASP A 355 2.56 16.38 -9.19
CA ASP A 355 1.46 17.12 -9.83
C ASP A 355 1.95 18.06 -10.92
N PHE A 356 1.40 17.93 -12.12
CA PHE A 356 1.69 18.82 -13.26
C PHE A 356 0.43 19.54 -13.73
N ALA A 357 0.50 20.86 -13.90
CA ALA A 357 -0.58 21.68 -14.44
C ALA A 357 -0.17 22.41 -15.74
N PRO A 358 -1.02 22.43 -16.77
CA PRO A 358 -0.74 23.18 -18.00
C PRO A 358 -0.92 24.69 -17.79
N LEU A 359 -0.03 25.53 -18.33
CA LEU A 359 -0.14 26.99 -18.23
C LEU A 359 -1.04 27.59 -19.32
N THR A 360 -2.16 26.93 -19.61
CA THR A 360 -3.04 27.24 -20.75
C THR A 360 -4.04 28.39 -20.51
N GLY A 361 -4.21 28.86 -19.27
CA GLY A 361 -4.90 30.12 -18.95
C GLY A 361 -6.41 30.03 -18.70
N GLU A 362 -6.96 28.82 -18.55
CA GLU A 362 -8.35 28.57 -18.16
C GLU A 362 -8.61 28.93 -16.67
N PRO A 363 -9.88 29.02 -16.21
CA PRO A 363 -10.19 29.18 -14.80
C PRO A 363 -9.59 28.05 -13.94
N ARG A 364 -9.13 28.42 -12.73
CA ARG A 364 -8.38 27.56 -11.77
C ARG A 364 -8.87 26.12 -11.61
N CYS A 365 -10.17 25.87 -11.78
CA CYS A 365 -10.76 24.54 -11.71
C CYS A 365 -11.71 24.33 -12.89
N SER A 366 -11.19 23.72 -13.95
CA SER A 366 -11.88 23.42 -15.20
C SER A 366 -11.13 22.33 -16.00
N THR A 367 -11.79 21.67 -16.94
CA THR A 367 -11.12 20.78 -17.91
C THR A 367 -10.19 21.60 -18.80
N SER A 368 -8.88 21.32 -18.79
CA SER A 368 -7.94 21.99 -19.68
C SER A 368 -8.07 21.47 -21.12
N ARG A 369 -7.71 22.31 -22.09
CA ARG A 369 -7.53 21.93 -23.50
C ARG A 369 -6.20 21.22 -23.80
N ALA A 370 -5.24 21.26 -22.88
CA ALA A 370 -4.01 20.50 -22.98
C ALA A 370 -4.28 19.00 -22.77
N TRP A 371 -3.47 18.13 -23.38
CA TRP A 371 -3.60 16.68 -23.23
C TRP A 371 -2.62 16.16 -22.19
N VAL A 372 -3.08 15.25 -21.34
CA VAL A 372 -2.20 14.28 -20.69
C VAL A 372 -1.86 13.21 -21.73
N LEU A 373 -0.56 12.91 -21.86
CA LEU A 373 -0.03 11.89 -22.75
C LEU A 373 0.48 10.68 -21.95
N SER A 374 0.41 9.50 -22.55
CA SER A 374 1.04 8.31 -21.98
C SER A 374 2.56 8.46 -21.96
N ALA A 375 3.18 8.26 -20.79
CA ALA A 375 4.60 8.47 -20.54
C ALA A 375 5.49 7.30 -21.01
N ALA A 376 4.86 6.19 -21.44
CA ALA A 376 5.47 5.00 -22.03
C ALA A 376 4.40 4.18 -22.78
N SER A 377 4.81 3.08 -23.42
CA SER A 377 3.89 2.16 -24.12
C SER A 377 3.28 1.11 -23.19
N GLY A 378 2.03 0.72 -23.44
CA GLY A 378 1.34 -0.30 -22.64
C GLY A 378 -0.15 -0.43 -22.96
N VAL A 379 -0.93 -1.00 -22.04
CA VAL A 379 -2.39 -1.10 -22.12
C VAL A 379 -3.05 -0.39 -20.94
N VAL A 380 -4.09 0.39 -21.23
CA VAL A 380 -4.99 0.97 -20.23
C VAL A 380 -5.74 -0.16 -19.51
N VAL A 381 -5.32 -0.50 -18.29
CA VAL A 381 -5.93 -1.55 -17.47
C VAL A 381 -7.07 -1.03 -16.59
N ARG A 382 -7.18 0.29 -16.42
CA ARG A 382 -8.30 0.97 -15.75
C ARG A 382 -8.54 2.33 -16.37
N SER A 383 -9.80 2.70 -16.62
CA SER A 383 -10.21 4.06 -16.94
C SER A 383 -11.59 4.34 -16.33
N SER A 384 -11.56 4.82 -15.09
CA SER A 384 -12.71 5.06 -14.22
C SER A 384 -12.28 6.02 -13.10
N GLU A 385 -13.18 6.58 -12.30
CA GLU A 385 -12.83 7.47 -11.17
C GLU A 385 -12.04 8.74 -11.51
N ASN A 386 -12.00 9.16 -12.78
CA ASN A 386 -11.07 10.18 -13.28
C ASN A 386 -9.58 9.77 -13.12
N ILE A 387 -9.36 8.46 -13.09
CA ILE A 387 -8.09 7.76 -13.02
C ILE A 387 -7.88 7.00 -14.34
N VAL A 388 -6.67 7.06 -14.87
CA VAL A 388 -6.18 6.16 -15.92
C VAL A 388 -5.01 5.37 -15.36
N VAL A 389 -5.04 4.03 -15.48
CA VAL A 389 -3.90 3.17 -15.12
C VAL A 389 -3.43 2.41 -16.34
N ILE A 390 -2.13 2.49 -16.62
CA ILE A 390 -1.51 1.90 -17.82
C ILE A 390 -0.50 0.85 -17.36
N ALA A 391 -0.75 -0.42 -17.65
CA ALA A 391 0.23 -1.49 -17.42
C ALA A 391 1.24 -1.46 -18.56
N LEU A 392 2.52 -1.31 -18.22
CA LEU A 392 3.61 -1.19 -19.19
C LEU A 392 4.00 -2.55 -19.75
N GLU A 393 4.23 -2.58 -21.06
CA GLU A 393 4.59 -3.80 -21.80
C GLU A 393 5.96 -3.65 -22.48
N ASP A 394 6.64 -4.77 -22.66
CA ASP A 394 7.91 -4.83 -23.38
C ASP A 394 7.73 -4.90 -24.92
N GLU A 395 8.85 -5.01 -25.65
CA GLU A 395 8.88 -5.18 -27.10
C GLU A 395 8.19 -6.48 -27.60
N GLN A 396 7.90 -7.43 -26.70
CA GLN A 396 7.17 -8.66 -26.97
C GLN A 396 5.68 -8.56 -26.58
N MET A 397 5.22 -7.37 -26.17
CA MET A 397 3.86 -7.09 -25.67
C MET A 397 3.53 -7.83 -24.36
N MET A 398 4.53 -8.24 -23.58
CA MET A 398 4.35 -8.87 -22.27
C MET A 398 4.31 -7.82 -21.17
N LYS A 399 3.38 -7.96 -20.21
CA LYS A 399 3.26 -7.06 -19.06
C LYS A 399 4.54 -7.12 -18.20
N THR A 400 5.24 -6.00 -18.08
CA THR A 400 6.51 -5.87 -17.32
C THR A 400 6.33 -5.96 -15.80
N GLY A 401 5.10 -5.85 -15.30
CA GLY A 401 4.76 -5.68 -13.90
C GLY A 401 4.66 -4.22 -13.46
N TRP A 402 5.25 -3.27 -14.20
CA TRP A 402 5.09 -1.84 -13.94
C TRP A 402 3.72 -1.33 -14.38
N GLN A 403 3.16 -0.42 -13.60
CA GLN A 403 1.94 0.33 -13.90
C GLN A 403 2.17 1.82 -13.68
N LEU A 404 1.70 2.65 -14.60
CA LEU A 404 1.65 4.10 -14.44
C LEU A 404 0.25 4.50 -14.01
N PHE A 405 0.18 5.45 -13.07
CA PHE A 405 -1.05 5.91 -12.46
C PHE A 405 -1.23 7.40 -12.73
N TYR A 406 -2.37 7.74 -13.31
CA TYR A 406 -2.76 9.12 -13.63
C TYR A 406 -4.10 9.41 -12.95
N MET A 407 -4.22 10.53 -12.26
CA MET A 407 -5.47 10.99 -11.64
C MET A 407 -5.77 12.45 -12.03
N HIS A 408 -7.04 12.85 -11.85
CA HIS A 408 -7.62 14.14 -12.25
C HIS A 408 -7.77 14.24 -13.77
N ILE A 409 -7.95 13.11 -14.45
CA ILE A 409 -8.29 13.02 -15.86
C ILE A 409 -9.79 13.29 -16.03
N ALA A 410 -10.16 14.31 -16.81
CA ALA A 410 -11.56 14.67 -17.05
C ALA A 410 -12.37 13.49 -17.59
N LYS A 411 -13.64 13.38 -17.19
CA LYS A 411 -14.57 12.37 -17.74
C LYS A 411 -14.85 12.59 -19.23
N GLN A 412 -14.71 13.83 -19.69
CA GLN A 412 -14.64 14.16 -21.12
C GLN A 412 -13.32 13.65 -21.71
N ASP A 413 -13.42 12.92 -22.82
CA ASP A 413 -12.30 12.48 -23.67
C ASP A 413 -11.21 11.64 -22.95
N SER A 414 -11.52 11.07 -21.76
CA SER A 414 -10.71 10.03 -21.13
C SER A 414 -10.63 8.78 -22.02
N ILE A 415 -9.43 8.19 -22.13
CA ILE A 415 -9.17 7.02 -22.96
C ILE A 415 -9.92 5.78 -22.45
N ALA A 416 -10.46 4.96 -23.34
CA ALA A 416 -11.19 3.74 -22.96
C ALA A 416 -10.25 2.66 -22.39
N GLN A 417 -10.73 1.93 -21.38
CA GLN A 417 -10.04 0.74 -20.87
C GLN A 417 -9.89 -0.34 -21.95
N GLY A 418 -8.80 -1.10 -21.89
CA GLY A 418 -8.40 -2.06 -22.92
C GLY A 418 -7.73 -1.43 -24.15
N THR A 419 -7.71 -0.10 -24.27
CA THR A 419 -6.93 0.58 -25.31
C THR A 419 -5.44 0.34 -25.09
N ARG A 420 -4.74 -0.04 -26.16
CA ARG A 420 -3.28 -0.12 -26.20
C ARG A 420 -2.72 1.23 -26.66
N VAL A 421 -1.77 1.76 -25.91
CA VAL A 421 -1.13 3.06 -26.12
C VAL A 421 0.37 2.91 -26.34
N LYS A 422 0.94 3.88 -27.03
CA LYS A 422 2.37 4.15 -27.11
C LYS A 422 2.72 5.33 -26.21
N LEU A 423 4.01 5.54 -26.02
CA LEU A 423 4.54 6.86 -25.68
C LEU A 423 3.90 7.93 -26.59
N ASP A 424 3.48 9.05 -26.00
CA ASP A 424 2.87 10.23 -26.64
C ASP A 424 1.44 10.08 -27.16
N ASP A 425 0.79 8.92 -27.02
CA ASP A 425 -0.65 8.80 -27.28
C ASP A 425 -1.45 9.56 -26.19
N PRO A 426 -2.49 10.34 -26.56
CA PRO A 426 -3.31 11.10 -25.61
C PRO A 426 -4.20 10.18 -24.77
N ILE A 427 -4.24 10.43 -23.45
CA ILE A 427 -5.04 9.63 -22.49
C ILE A 427 -6.20 10.38 -21.83
N GLY A 428 -6.26 11.70 -21.99
CA GLY A 428 -7.36 12.56 -21.52
C GLY A 428 -6.89 13.96 -21.16
N HIS A 429 -7.71 14.73 -20.46
CA HIS A 429 -7.45 16.14 -20.12
C HIS A 429 -7.23 16.36 -18.61
N PRO A 430 -6.29 17.23 -18.18
CA PRO A 430 -6.19 17.68 -16.79
C PRO A 430 -7.47 18.35 -16.29
N SER A 431 -7.84 18.14 -15.03
CA SER A 431 -9.11 18.62 -14.46
C SER A 431 -9.03 18.78 -12.94
N CYS A 432 -10.20 18.92 -12.30
CA CYS A 432 -10.37 18.77 -10.85
C CYS A 432 -11.13 17.49 -10.45
N GLU A 433 -11.53 16.66 -11.42
CA GLU A 433 -12.47 15.57 -11.20
C GLU A 433 -11.82 14.40 -10.43
N GLY A 434 -12.62 13.50 -9.84
CA GLY A 434 -12.13 12.31 -9.13
C GLY A 434 -11.72 12.51 -7.66
N GLY A 435 -11.61 13.73 -7.13
CA GLY A 435 -11.23 13.94 -5.74
C GLY A 435 -11.06 15.41 -5.32
N LEU A 436 -10.39 15.65 -4.19
CA LEU A 436 -10.01 17.00 -3.75
C LEU A 436 -8.82 17.56 -4.56
N ALA A 437 -9.13 18.16 -5.71
CA ALA A 437 -8.17 19.02 -6.41
C ALA A 437 -8.19 20.45 -5.87
N THR A 438 -7.03 21.08 -5.67
CA THR A 438 -6.97 22.54 -5.40
C THR A 438 -6.97 23.37 -6.69
N GLY A 439 -6.92 22.73 -7.85
CA GLY A 439 -6.99 23.33 -9.19
C GLY A 439 -6.72 22.30 -10.29
N THR A 440 -6.81 22.71 -11.54
CA THR A 440 -6.61 21.86 -12.73
C THR A 440 -5.18 21.32 -12.81
N HIS A 441 -5.00 20.00 -12.70
CA HIS A 441 -3.71 19.32 -12.84
C HIS A 441 -3.89 17.86 -13.27
N VAL A 442 -2.78 17.15 -13.47
CA VAL A 442 -2.70 15.68 -13.43
C VAL A 442 -1.79 15.28 -12.28
N HIS A 443 -2.28 14.36 -11.44
CA HIS A 443 -1.50 13.65 -10.42
C HIS A 443 -0.88 12.42 -11.08
N PHE A 444 0.44 12.28 -11.02
CA PHE A 444 1.18 11.17 -11.63
C PHE A 444 1.94 10.36 -10.58
N ALA A 445 1.69 9.05 -10.53
CA ALA A 445 2.33 8.08 -9.64
C ALA A 445 2.59 6.74 -10.37
N ARG A 446 3.10 5.71 -9.66
CA ARG A 446 3.42 4.41 -10.28
C ARG A 446 3.36 3.24 -9.29
N LYS A 447 3.11 2.04 -9.81
CA LYS A 447 3.12 0.76 -9.08
C LYS A 447 3.99 -0.29 -9.76
N TYR A 448 4.45 -1.28 -9.01
CA TYR A 448 5.05 -2.51 -9.53
C TYR A 448 4.40 -3.74 -8.89
N LYS A 449 3.80 -4.62 -9.70
CA LYS A 449 3.01 -5.80 -9.27
C LYS A 449 1.94 -5.51 -8.18
N GLY A 450 1.46 -4.26 -8.11
CA GLY A 450 0.49 -3.79 -7.12
C GLY A 450 1.09 -2.98 -5.97
N GLU A 451 2.40 -3.04 -5.71
CA GLU A 451 3.04 -2.21 -4.67
C GLU A 451 3.29 -0.79 -5.20
N TRP A 452 2.96 0.24 -4.42
CA TRP A 452 3.23 1.65 -4.75
C TRP A 452 4.73 1.95 -4.64
N ILE A 453 5.29 2.70 -5.60
CA ILE A 453 6.76 2.88 -5.74
C ILE A 453 7.18 4.35 -5.66
N GLY A 454 7.57 4.74 -4.45
CA GLY A 454 8.17 6.03 -4.11
C GLY A 454 9.37 6.41 -4.99
N ALA A 455 9.75 7.69 -4.97
CA ALA A 455 10.65 8.29 -5.97
C ALA A 455 12.16 8.21 -5.67
N GLY A 456 12.57 7.67 -4.51
CA GLY A 456 13.98 7.57 -4.11
C GLY A 456 14.67 6.26 -4.51
N ASP A 457 15.93 6.11 -4.12
CA ASP A 457 16.63 4.81 -4.19
C ASP A 457 15.83 3.74 -3.42
N PRO A 458 15.72 2.49 -3.93
CA PRO A 458 16.51 1.88 -5.00
C PRO A 458 15.91 2.02 -6.41
N LEU A 459 14.76 2.69 -6.54
CA LEU A 459 14.00 2.82 -7.77
C LEU A 459 13.69 4.31 -8.00
N PRO A 460 14.63 5.14 -8.48
CA PRO A 460 14.38 6.57 -8.64
C PRO A 460 13.20 6.86 -9.59
N LEU A 461 12.51 7.99 -9.37
CA LEU A 461 11.56 8.52 -10.34
C LEU A 461 12.28 9.49 -11.30
N VAL A 462 12.31 9.13 -12.58
CA VAL A 462 12.93 9.92 -13.65
C VAL A 462 11.95 10.10 -14.80
N LEU A 463 11.66 11.35 -15.19
CA LEU A 463 10.74 11.70 -16.29
C LEU A 463 11.48 12.58 -17.31
N SER A 464 11.66 12.13 -18.55
CA SER A 464 12.42 12.84 -19.60
C SER A 464 13.84 13.27 -19.14
N GLY A 465 14.48 12.46 -18.29
CA GLY A 465 15.77 12.76 -17.67
C GLY A 465 15.75 13.72 -16.47
N TRP A 466 14.58 14.22 -16.05
CA TRP A 466 14.40 14.93 -14.78
C TRP A 466 14.26 13.93 -13.64
N THR A 467 15.20 13.92 -12.69
CA THR A 467 15.14 13.07 -11.49
C THR A 467 14.42 13.81 -10.37
N ALA A 468 13.45 13.18 -9.72
CA ALA A 468 12.74 13.75 -8.57
C ALA A 468 13.56 13.57 -7.28
N LEU A 469 13.87 14.67 -6.58
CA LEU A 469 14.62 14.65 -5.33
C LEU A 469 13.77 15.13 -4.14
N PRO A 470 13.69 14.37 -3.03
CA PRO A 470 12.86 14.73 -1.88
C PRO A 470 13.32 16.06 -1.26
N GLY A 471 12.35 16.92 -0.95
CA GLY A 471 12.57 18.16 -0.20
C GLY A 471 12.52 17.96 1.30
N GLU A 472 12.77 19.04 2.07
CA GLU A 472 12.61 19.05 3.54
C GLU A 472 11.18 18.75 4.00
N LYS A 473 10.19 18.90 3.12
CA LYS A 473 8.76 18.69 3.37
C LYS A 473 8.07 18.10 2.14
N GLN A 474 6.95 17.42 2.39
CA GLN A 474 6.00 16.98 1.37
C GLN A 474 5.61 18.16 0.45
N PHE A 475 5.42 17.88 -0.83
CA PHE A 475 5.21 18.86 -1.91
C PHE A 475 6.36 19.85 -2.19
N GLN A 476 7.42 19.93 -1.37
CA GLN A 476 8.55 20.88 -1.56
C GLN A 476 9.76 20.26 -2.29
N THR A 477 9.49 19.37 -3.25
CA THR A 477 10.50 18.70 -4.09
C THR A 477 11.10 19.63 -5.14
N SER A 478 12.31 19.28 -5.57
CA SER A 478 12.87 19.76 -6.82
C SER A 478 13.10 18.62 -7.81
N LEU A 479 12.84 18.85 -9.10
CA LEU A 479 13.32 17.94 -10.15
C LEU A 479 14.64 18.47 -10.71
N VAL A 480 15.58 17.59 -11.01
CA VAL A 480 16.93 17.94 -11.46
C VAL A 480 17.28 17.24 -12.77
N LYS A 481 17.76 18.02 -13.76
CA LYS A 481 18.22 17.55 -15.08
C LYS A 481 19.57 18.20 -15.39
N GLY A 482 20.65 17.50 -15.01
CA GLY A 482 22.02 18.03 -15.07
C GLY A 482 22.21 19.23 -14.14
N ALA A 483 22.44 20.42 -14.70
CA ALA A 483 22.56 21.67 -13.95
C ALA A 483 21.22 22.43 -13.79
N GLN A 484 20.13 21.94 -14.40
CA GLN A 484 18.80 22.54 -14.27
C GLN A 484 18.10 22.00 -13.02
N ILE A 485 17.48 22.90 -12.27
CA ILE A 485 16.66 22.59 -11.09
C ILE A 485 15.34 23.36 -11.27
N ILE A 486 14.22 22.66 -11.13
CA ILE A 486 12.90 23.28 -10.90
C ILE A 486 12.45 22.93 -9.49
N THR A 487 11.67 23.79 -8.85
CA THR A 487 11.11 23.55 -7.51
C THR A 487 9.60 23.74 -7.56
N ALA A 488 8.85 22.81 -6.97
CA ALA A 488 7.39 22.81 -7.06
C ALA A 488 6.75 24.08 -6.48
N SER A 489 5.69 24.58 -7.12
CA SER A 489 4.95 25.75 -6.65
C SER A 489 3.47 25.70 -7.07
N GLN A 490 2.57 25.69 -6.08
CA GLN A 490 1.12 25.55 -6.26
C GLN A 490 0.45 26.70 -7.06
N ASP A 491 1.18 27.79 -7.31
CA ASP A 491 0.74 28.96 -8.08
C ASP A 491 1.25 28.98 -9.53
N GLY A 492 2.04 27.99 -9.96
CA GLY A 492 2.66 27.98 -11.30
C GLY A 492 3.78 29.01 -11.48
N GLY A 493 4.40 29.47 -10.39
CA GLY A 493 5.50 30.42 -10.38
C GLY A 493 6.69 30.02 -11.27
N ILE A 494 7.47 31.00 -11.72
CA ILE A 494 8.52 30.83 -12.76
C ILE A 494 9.54 29.72 -12.48
N ASN A 495 9.80 29.38 -11.21
CA ASN A 495 10.74 28.35 -10.80
C ASN A 495 10.18 26.90 -10.83
N SER A 496 8.86 26.72 -10.97
CA SER A 496 8.23 25.40 -11.10
C SER A 496 7.95 25.00 -12.55
N ARG A 497 8.23 25.90 -13.50
CA ARG A 497 7.95 25.70 -14.92
C ARG A 497 8.87 24.68 -15.55
N ILE A 498 8.28 23.81 -16.37
CA ILE A 498 8.95 22.65 -16.95
C ILE A 498 8.59 22.52 -18.44
N PHE A 499 9.60 22.13 -19.20
CA PHE A 499 9.48 21.63 -20.56
C PHE A 499 10.13 20.24 -20.61
N ARG A 500 9.72 19.45 -21.60
CA ARG A 500 10.23 18.12 -21.88
C ARG A 500 11.53 18.17 -22.69
#